data_AF-A0A1V4IQS8-F1
#
_entry.id   AF-A0A1V4IQS8-F1
#
_cell.length_a   1.000
_cell.length_b   1.000
_cell.length_c   1.000
_cell.angle_alpha   90.00
_cell.angle_beta   90.00
_cell.angle_gamma   90.00
#
_symmetry.space_group_name_H-M   'P 1'
#
loop_
_entity.id
_entity.type
_entity.pdbx_description
1 polymer ?
#
loop_
_entity_poly.entity_id
_entity_poly.type
_entity_poly.pdbx_seq_one_letter_code
_entity_poly.pdbx_strand_id
1 'polypeptide(L)'
;MRALISMSGIVGKSQDEVLGVLNSYFNKNSKVLKETALNTEIYKLFLLSESNNNSVILYPELFSEINEVALYLGKKLDSPIFNFYIYDVDLWMYELFYDGKIIDRFCPLPRYIEDIEIEEIKLYKGNPKVVCKFLEAIQFDEIREYYKPWTEKLIKSQEKAYSNDEFTYGMNWQAVDFMRKLGLKYPIVDEEELIGRAFKLI
;
A
#
# COMPACT_ATOMS: atom_id res chain seq x y z
N MET A 1 9.91 9.39 -10.64
CA MET A 1 10.08 7.93 -10.56
C MET A 1 8.69 7.33 -10.55
N ARG A 2 8.44 6.27 -11.33
CA ARG A 2 7.10 5.71 -11.53
C ARG A 2 6.96 4.37 -10.81
N ALA A 3 5.91 4.22 -10.00
CA ALA A 3 5.57 2.94 -9.40
C ALA A 3 5.00 2.00 -10.47
N LEU A 4 5.44 0.74 -10.43
CA LEU A 4 4.83 -0.35 -11.19
C LEU A 4 3.44 -0.65 -10.63
N ILE A 5 3.34 -0.72 -9.30
CA ILE A 5 2.11 -1.06 -8.59
C ILE A 5 1.85 -0.03 -7.51
N SER A 6 0.64 0.50 -7.50
CA SER A 6 0.14 1.39 -6.46
C SER A 6 -1.12 0.80 -5.86
N MET A 7 -1.20 0.75 -4.52
CA MET A 7 -2.33 0.17 -3.81
C MET A 7 -2.59 0.84 -2.47
N SER A 8 -3.83 0.81 -1.99
CA SER A 8 -4.19 1.21 -0.64
C SER A 8 -4.60 0.01 0.19
N GLY A 9 -3.98 -0.20 1.34
CA GLY A 9 -4.43 -1.13 2.36
C GLY A 9 -5.24 -0.43 3.44
N ILE A 10 -6.40 -0.98 3.77
CA ILE A 10 -7.34 -0.47 4.77
C ILE A 10 -7.61 -1.57 5.79
N VAL A 11 -7.18 -1.36 7.03
CA VAL A 11 -7.29 -2.36 8.09
C VAL A 11 -8.61 -2.17 8.86
N GLY A 12 -9.34 -3.26 9.10
CA GLY A 12 -10.57 -3.26 9.88
C GLY A 12 -11.79 -2.69 9.15
N LYS A 13 -11.75 -2.61 7.81
CA LYS A 13 -12.88 -2.21 6.96
C LYS A 13 -13.13 -3.24 5.87
N SER A 14 -14.41 -3.59 5.73
CA SER A 14 -14.90 -4.46 4.66
C SER A 14 -14.83 -3.77 3.29
N GLN A 15 -14.87 -4.59 2.24
CA GLN A 15 -14.89 -4.12 0.86
C GLN A 15 -16.11 -3.22 0.60
N ASP A 16 -17.28 -3.53 1.17
CA ASP A 16 -18.48 -2.73 0.95
C ASP A 16 -18.42 -1.35 1.64
N GLU A 17 -17.84 -1.26 2.84
CA GLU A 17 -17.59 0.02 3.51
C GLU A 17 -16.63 0.90 2.68
N VAL A 18 -15.53 0.31 2.20
CA VAL A 18 -14.55 1.00 1.38
C VAL A 18 -15.17 1.45 0.05
N LEU A 19 -15.93 0.57 -0.62
CA LEU A 19 -16.60 0.88 -1.88
C LEU A 19 -17.62 2.02 -1.72
N GLY A 20 -18.38 2.04 -0.62
CA GLY A 20 -19.31 3.12 -0.31
C GLY A 20 -18.62 4.48 -0.20
N VAL A 21 -17.47 4.54 0.48
CA VAL A 21 -16.68 5.77 0.61
C VAL A 21 -16.00 6.16 -0.71
N LEU A 22 -15.46 5.20 -1.46
CA LEU A 22 -14.88 5.44 -2.79
C LEU A 22 -15.91 6.02 -3.77
N ASN A 23 -17.12 5.46 -3.82
CA ASN A 23 -18.21 6.00 -4.63
C ASN A 23 -18.56 7.44 -4.20
N SER A 24 -18.59 7.72 -2.89
CA SER A 24 -18.77 9.08 -2.38
C SER A 24 -17.66 10.04 -2.82
N TYR A 25 -16.40 9.58 -2.88
CA TYR A 25 -15.28 10.37 -3.38
C TYR A 25 -15.46 10.71 -4.86
N PHE A 26 -15.66 9.70 -5.71
CA PHE A 26 -15.72 9.90 -7.17
C PHE A 26 -16.97 10.68 -7.61
N ASN A 27 -18.12 10.45 -6.95
CA ASN A 27 -19.35 11.17 -7.27
C ASN A 27 -19.24 12.68 -7.06
N LYS A 28 -18.37 13.15 -6.16
CA LYS A 28 -18.12 14.60 -5.98
C LYS A 28 -17.50 15.25 -7.22
N ASN A 29 -16.81 14.45 -8.03
CA ASN A 29 -16.16 14.87 -9.27
C ASN A 29 -16.93 14.39 -10.50
N SER A 30 -18.21 14.02 -10.34
CA SER A 30 -19.08 13.48 -11.40
C SER A 30 -18.52 12.22 -12.09
N LYS A 31 -17.66 11.45 -11.39
CA LYS A 31 -17.13 10.16 -11.85
C LYS A 31 -17.84 9.03 -11.10
N VAL A 32 -17.97 7.86 -11.72
CA VAL A 32 -18.62 6.70 -11.11
C VAL A 32 -17.75 5.45 -11.25
N LEU A 33 -17.63 4.66 -10.18
CA LEU A 33 -17.08 3.31 -10.28
C LEU A 33 -18.16 2.35 -10.76
N LYS A 34 -18.01 1.84 -11.97
CA LYS A 34 -18.88 0.82 -12.54
C LYS A 34 -18.22 -0.54 -12.45
N GLU A 35 -18.87 -1.47 -11.78
CA GLU A 35 -18.42 -2.85 -11.69
C GLU A 35 -18.31 -3.50 -13.08
N THR A 36 -17.27 -4.29 -13.28
CA THR A 36 -16.94 -4.91 -14.58
C THR A 36 -16.36 -6.31 -14.39
N ALA A 37 -16.32 -7.08 -15.46
CA ALA A 37 -15.71 -8.40 -15.44
C ALA A 37 -14.17 -8.31 -15.37
N LEU A 38 -13.55 -9.26 -14.68
CA LEU A 38 -12.09 -9.42 -14.55
C LEU A 38 -11.39 -9.86 -15.86
N ASN A 39 -12.07 -9.79 -17.01
CA ASN A 39 -11.59 -10.24 -18.32
C ASN A 39 -10.91 -9.13 -19.16
N THR A 40 -10.59 -7.99 -18.54
CA THR A 40 -9.96 -6.84 -19.20
C THR A 40 -8.62 -6.55 -18.56
N GLU A 41 -7.74 -5.87 -19.31
CA GLU A 41 -6.41 -5.41 -18.89
C GLU A 41 -6.44 -4.92 -17.44
N ILE A 42 -6.01 -5.77 -16.52
CA ILE A 42 -6.20 -5.61 -15.07
C ILE A 42 -5.59 -4.29 -14.57
N TYR A 43 -4.50 -3.89 -15.20
CA TYR A 43 -3.78 -2.64 -14.97
C TYR A 43 -4.61 -1.39 -15.31
N LYS A 44 -5.79 -1.52 -15.92
CA LYS A 44 -6.71 -0.39 -16.19
C LYS A 44 -7.91 -0.36 -15.22
N LEU A 45 -7.98 -1.30 -14.28
CA LEU A 45 -9.12 -1.48 -13.38
C LEU A 45 -8.75 -1.11 -11.96
N PHE A 46 -9.74 -0.62 -11.22
CA PHE A 46 -9.69 -0.69 -9.77
C PHE A 46 -10.02 -2.11 -9.37
N LEU A 47 -9.16 -2.76 -8.60
CA LEU A 47 -9.54 -3.99 -7.90
C LEU A 47 -9.74 -3.66 -6.44
N LEU A 48 -10.86 -4.09 -5.90
CA LEU A 48 -11.11 -4.03 -4.48
C LEU A 48 -11.19 -5.46 -3.99
N SER A 49 -10.31 -5.83 -3.07
CA SER A 49 -10.29 -7.15 -2.43
C SER A 49 -10.55 -7.03 -0.94
N GLU A 50 -11.03 -8.11 -0.34
CA GLU A 50 -11.21 -8.21 1.11
C GLU A 50 -10.63 -9.54 1.62
N SER A 51 -10.01 -9.49 2.79
CA SER A 51 -9.60 -10.66 3.57
C SER A 51 -9.66 -10.32 5.05
N ASN A 52 -10.35 -11.12 5.87
CA ASN A 52 -10.45 -10.94 7.33
C ASN A 52 -10.89 -9.53 7.75
N ASN A 53 -11.90 -8.95 7.07
CA ASN A 53 -12.37 -7.59 7.31
C ASN A 53 -11.29 -6.50 7.09
N ASN A 54 -10.27 -6.79 6.28
CA ASN A 54 -9.31 -5.83 5.77
C ASN A 54 -9.48 -5.74 4.26
N SER A 55 -9.37 -4.53 3.71
CA SER A 55 -9.55 -4.29 2.28
C SER A 55 -8.27 -3.81 1.62
N VAL A 56 -8.07 -4.18 0.36
CA VAL A 56 -7.01 -3.62 -0.49
C VAL A 56 -7.60 -3.10 -1.78
N ILE A 57 -7.27 -1.85 -2.11
CA ILE A 57 -7.54 -1.23 -3.40
C ILE A 57 -6.27 -1.34 -4.24
N LEU A 58 -6.30 -2.07 -5.34
CA LEU A 58 -5.32 -1.94 -6.42
C LEU A 58 -5.81 -0.85 -7.38
N TYR A 59 -4.96 0.13 -7.66
CA TYR A 59 -5.31 1.21 -8.57
C TYR A 59 -4.93 0.89 -10.01
N PRO A 60 -5.65 1.45 -11.00
CA PRO A 60 -5.18 1.47 -12.37
C PRO A 60 -3.78 2.09 -12.47
N GLU A 61 -3.03 1.62 -13.46
CA GLU A 61 -1.79 2.20 -13.89
C GLU A 61 -1.97 3.70 -14.18
N LEU A 62 -1.00 4.51 -13.76
CA LEU A 62 -1.03 5.97 -13.89
C LEU A 62 -2.15 6.69 -13.12
N PHE A 63 -2.87 6.02 -12.23
CA PHE A 63 -3.84 6.70 -11.38
C PHE A 63 -3.15 7.69 -10.44
N SER A 64 -3.37 8.98 -10.65
CA SER A 64 -2.65 10.06 -9.98
C SER A 64 -3.30 10.52 -8.67
N GLU A 65 -4.56 10.18 -8.42
CA GLU A 65 -5.33 10.71 -7.27
C GLU A 65 -5.24 9.80 -6.01
N ILE A 66 -4.24 8.91 -5.94
CA ILE A 66 -4.13 7.91 -4.87
C ILE A 66 -4.00 8.54 -3.47
N ASN A 67 -3.31 9.67 -3.36
CA ASN A 67 -3.13 10.36 -2.08
C ASN A 67 -4.40 11.08 -1.64
N GLU A 68 -5.11 11.70 -2.58
CA GLU A 68 -6.41 12.34 -2.36
C GLU A 68 -7.45 11.31 -1.92
N VAL A 69 -7.47 10.14 -2.57
CA VAL A 69 -8.31 9.01 -2.18
C VAL A 69 -7.98 8.53 -0.77
N ALA A 70 -6.70 8.34 -0.43
CA ALA A 70 -6.29 7.89 0.90
C ALA A 70 -6.62 8.91 2.01
N LEU A 71 -6.41 10.20 1.75
CA LEU A 71 -6.83 11.28 2.65
C LEU A 71 -8.34 11.27 2.90
N TYR A 72 -9.12 11.05 1.83
CA TYR A 72 -10.57 10.99 1.91
C TYR A 72 -11.05 9.76 2.69
N LEU A 73 -10.50 8.59 2.39
CA LEU A 73 -10.78 7.33 3.06
C LEU A 73 -10.45 7.42 4.55
N GLY A 74 -9.24 7.87 4.91
CA GLY A 74 -8.80 7.97 6.29
C GLY A 74 -9.68 8.89 7.13
N LYS A 75 -10.23 9.95 6.54
CA LYS A 75 -11.19 10.85 7.19
C LYS A 75 -12.59 10.25 7.34
N LYS A 76 -13.03 9.42 6.39
CA LYS A 76 -14.41 8.90 6.34
C LYS A 76 -14.60 7.56 7.03
N LEU A 77 -13.57 6.72 7.04
CA LEU A 77 -13.61 5.39 7.62
C LEU A 77 -13.11 5.36 9.08
N ASP A 78 -12.47 6.43 9.55
CA ASP A 78 -11.79 6.46 10.85
C ASP A 78 -10.83 5.27 11.00
N SER A 79 -9.97 5.10 10.00
CA SER A 79 -9.10 3.93 9.84
C SER A 79 -7.74 4.36 9.30
N PRO A 80 -6.64 3.70 9.72
CA PRO A 80 -5.36 3.86 9.05
C PRO A 80 -5.44 3.37 7.60
N ILE A 81 -4.90 4.16 6.66
CA ILE A 81 -4.81 3.84 5.23
C ILE A 81 -3.33 3.82 4.84
N PHE A 82 -2.84 2.69 4.37
CA PHE A 82 -1.49 2.57 3.82
C PHE A 82 -1.55 2.69 2.32
N ASN A 83 -0.92 3.70 1.72
CA ASN A 83 -0.60 3.67 0.29
C ASN A 83 0.74 2.98 0.11
N PHE A 84 0.76 1.85 -0.58
CA PHE A 84 1.98 1.14 -0.98
C PHE A 84 2.33 1.45 -2.42
N TYR A 85 3.62 1.57 -2.67
CA TYR A 85 4.19 1.78 -3.99
C TYR A 85 5.33 0.79 -4.19
N ILE A 86 5.21 -0.06 -5.21
CA ILE A 86 6.25 -1.01 -5.62
C ILE A 86 6.82 -0.49 -6.94
N TYR A 87 8.13 -0.29 -6.99
CA TYR A 87 8.84 0.28 -8.13
C TYR A 87 9.67 -0.78 -8.84
N ASP A 88 9.77 -0.70 -10.17
CA ASP A 88 10.58 -1.61 -11.00
C ASP A 88 12.08 -1.56 -10.71
N VAL A 89 12.56 -0.50 -10.06
CA VAL A 89 13.97 -0.32 -9.69
C VAL A 89 14.33 -0.97 -8.34
N ASP A 90 13.73 -2.13 -8.05
CA ASP A 90 13.97 -2.90 -6.82
C ASP A 90 13.82 -2.04 -5.54
N LEU A 91 12.72 -1.31 -5.43
CA LEU A 91 12.37 -0.45 -4.30
C LEU A 91 10.87 -0.55 -3.99
N TRP A 92 10.51 -0.42 -2.72
CA TRP A 92 9.13 -0.19 -2.31
C TRP A 92 9.05 0.92 -1.25
N MET A 93 7.88 1.53 -1.10
CA MET A 93 7.62 2.47 -0.02
C MET A 93 6.16 2.44 0.40
N TYR A 94 5.88 3.03 1.55
CA TYR A 94 4.51 3.37 1.91
C TYR A 94 4.38 4.79 2.45
N GLU A 95 3.17 5.33 2.32
CA GLU A 95 2.68 6.48 3.08
C GLU A 95 1.47 6.05 3.90
N LEU A 96 1.49 6.33 5.20
CA LEU A 96 0.41 5.99 6.12
C LEU A 96 -0.41 7.23 6.44
N PHE A 97 -1.73 7.13 6.25
CA PHE A 97 -2.69 8.20 6.45
C PHE A 97 -3.66 7.87 7.59
N TYR A 98 -4.04 8.88 8.36
CA TYR A 98 -5.12 8.81 9.34
C TYR A 98 -5.71 10.21 9.54
N ASP A 99 -7.04 10.31 9.69
CA ASP A 99 -7.76 11.58 9.87
C ASP A 99 -7.37 12.66 8.84
N GLY A 100 -7.25 12.26 7.56
CA GLY A 100 -6.92 13.17 6.47
C GLY A 100 -5.52 13.80 6.55
N LYS A 101 -4.56 13.12 7.19
CA LYS A 101 -3.15 13.54 7.25
C LYS A 101 -2.22 12.35 7.04
N ILE A 102 -1.02 12.63 6.53
CA ILE A 102 0.08 11.66 6.54
C ILE A 102 0.68 11.63 7.93
N ILE A 103 0.78 10.44 8.51
CA ILE A 103 1.29 10.23 9.88
C ILE A 103 2.60 9.45 9.93
N ASP A 104 2.95 8.72 8.86
CA ASP A 104 4.25 8.07 8.71
C ASP A 104 4.58 7.84 7.23
N ARG A 105 5.87 7.75 6.90
CA ARG A 105 6.36 7.38 5.57
C ARG A 105 7.56 6.48 5.70
N PHE A 106 7.66 5.46 4.86
CA PHE A 106 8.84 4.60 4.83
C PHE A 106 9.30 4.37 3.41
N CYS A 107 10.60 4.50 3.18
CA CYS A 107 11.30 4.05 1.98
C CYS A 107 12.68 3.53 2.41
N PRO A 108 13.10 2.31 2.02
CA PRO A 108 14.40 1.76 2.39
C PRO A 108 15.56 2.43 1.64
N LEU A 109 15.27 3.09 0.51
CA LEU A 109 16.21 3.78 -0.37
C LEU A 109 15.69 5.20 -0.71
N PRO A 110 15.50 6.10 0.26
CA PRO A 110 14.83 7.38 0.03
C PRO A 110 15.59 8.30 -0.94
N ARG A 111 16.90 8.11 -1.10
CA ARG A 111 17.73 8.84 -2.08
C ARG A 111 17.37 8.55 -3.54
N TYR A 112 16.59 7.50 -3.80
CA TYR A 112 16.09 7.16 -5.13
C TYR A 112 14.81 7.92 -5.47
N ILE A 113 14.17 8.59 -4.50
CA ILE A 113 13.03 9.45 -4.77
C ILE A 113 13.53 10.69 -5.52
N GLU A 114 12.95 10.98 -6.68
CA GLU A 114 13.29 12.15 -7.49
C GLU A 114 12.98 13.44 -6.73
N ASP A 115 13.86 14.43 -6.88
CA ASP A 115 13.72 15.79 -6.35
C ASP A 115 13.50 15.87 -4.83
N ILE A 116 13.91 14.85 -4.07
CA ILE A 116 13.80 14.86 -2.60
C ILE A 116 14.94 15.65 -1.95
N GLU A 117 14.56 16.55 -1.04
CA GLU A 117 15.54 17.30 -0.24
C GLU A 117 16.12 16.45 0.91
N ILE A 118 17.33 16.81 1.39
CA ILE A 118 18.02 16.06 2.46
C ILE A 118 17.19 16.01 3.75
N GLU A 119 16.50 17.09 4.07
CA GLU A 119 15.60 17.19 5.21
C GLU A 119 14.39 16.27 5.06
N GLU A 120 13.87 16.11 3.84
CA GLU A 120 12.73 15.25 3.53
C GLU A 120 13.08 13.77 3.56
N ILE A 121 14.32 13.39 3.22
CA ILE A 121 14.82 12.01 3.36
C ILE A 121 14.57 11.46 4.77
N LYS A 122 14.67 12.31 5.81
CA LYS A 122 14.45 11.90 7.20
C LYS A 122 13.00 11.46 7.47
N LEU A 123 12.04 12.00 6.71
CA LEU A 123 10.62 11.65 6.84
C LEU A 123 10.35 10.22 6.36
N TYR A 124 11.18 9.68 5.47
CA TYR A 124 11.04 8.34 4.89
C TYR A 124 11.75 7.24 5.69
N LYS A 125 12.27 7.56 6.87
CA LYS A 125 12.86 6.54 7.76
C LYS A 125 11.81 5.56 8.28
N GLY A 126 10.54 5.97 8.32
CA GLY A 126 9.46 5.23 8.94
C GLY A 126 9.59 5.11 10.45
N ASN A 127 8.48 4.83 11.11
CA ASN A 127 8.47 4.57 12.54
C ASN A 127 7.52 3.41 12.87
N PRO A 128 8.06 2.20 13.13
CA PRO A 128 7.21 1.04 13.41
C PRO A 128 6.34 1.23 14.66
N LYS A 129 6.75 2.09 15.61
CA LYS A 129 5.91 2.41 16.78
C LYS A 129 4.65 3.20 16.41
N VAL A 130 4.69 3.98 15.33
CA VAL A 130 3.49 4.66 14.81
C VAL A 130 2.52 3.61 14.29
N VAL A 131 2.98 2.64 13.50
CA VAL A 131 2.13 1.54 13.02
C VAL A 131 1.51 0.75 14.17
N CYS A 132 2.31 0.32 15.16
CA CYS A 132 1.79 -0.40 16.34
C CYS A 132 0.78 0.40 17.17
N LYS A 133 0.85 1.74 17.16
CA LYS A 133 -0.15 2.57 17.83
C LYS A 133 -1.52 2.51 17.15
N PHE A 134 -1.56 2.39 15.83
CA PHE A 134 -2.81 2.33 15.06
C PHE A 134 -3.31 0.90 14.84
N LEU A 135 -2.42 -0.09 14.90
CA LEU A 135 -2.72 -1.50 14.72
C LEU A 135 -2.35 -2.28 15.99
N GLU A 136 -3.27 -2.32 16.96
CA GLU A 136 -3.03 -2.89 18.29
C GLU A 136 -2.60 -4.37 18.27
N ALA A 137 -3.03 -5.11 17.23
CA ALA A 137 -2.68 -6.52 17.05
C ALA A 137 -1.20 -6.75 16.69
N ILE A 138 -0.46 -5.71 16.29
CA ILE A 138 0.89 -5.82 15.75
C ILE A 138 1.91 -5.32 16.76
N GLN A 139 2.84 -6.18 17.15
CA GLN A 139 3.94 -5.82 18.04
C GLN A 139 5.10 -5.21 17.28
N PHE A 140 5.84 -4.32 17.95
CA PHE A 140 6.99 -3.61 17.37
C PHE A 140 8.04 -4.58 16.80
N ASP A 141 8.30 -5.67 17.50
CA ASP A 141 9.29 -6.69 17.12
C ASP A 141 8.87 -7.53 15.92
N GLU A 142 7.59 -7.49 15.51
CA GLU A 142 7.09 -8.22 14.34
C GLU A 142 7.27 -7.44 13.03
N ILE A 143 7.54 -6.13 13.11
CA ILE A 143 7.66 -5.27 11.93
C ILE A 143 8.94 -4.43 11.87
N ARG A 144 9.66 -4.24 12.98
CA ARG A 144 10.85 -3.35 13.02
C ARG A 144 11.92 -3.68 11.98
N GLU A 145 12.09 -4.95 11.61
CA GLU A 145 13.14 -5.37 10.68
C GLU A 145 12.88 -4.94 9.22
N TYR A 146 11.62 -4.64 8.84
CA TYR A 146 11.32 -4.06 7.52
C TYR A 146 11.82 -2.62 7.39
N TYR A 147 12.02 -1.90 8.51
CA TYR A 147 12.40 -0.49 8.53
C TYR A 147 13.92 -0.25 8.38
N LYS A 148 14.69 -1.29 8.10
CA LYS A 148 16.13 -1.16 7.88
C LYS A 148 16.39 -0.47 6.53
N PRO A 149 17.24 0.59 6.50
CA PRO A 149 17.74 1.12 5.25
C PRO A 149 18.48 0.04 4.47
N TRP A 150 18.24 -0.05 3.16
CA TRP A 150 18.91 -1.04 2.33
C TRP A 150 20.30 -0.56 1.96
N THR A 151 21.30 -1.10 2.64
CA THR A 151 22.70 -0.91 2.27
C THR A 151 23.11 -1.98 1.27
N GLU A 152 24.14 -1.72 0.45
CA GLU A 152 24.68 -2.75 -0.45
C GLU A 152 25.03 -4.04 0.28
N LYS A 153 25.59 -3.94 1.50
CA LYS A 153 25.92 -5.11 2.33
C LYS A 153 24.66 -5.91 2.67
N LEU A 154 23.58 -5.22 3.05
CA LEU A 154 22.32 -5.87 3.40
C LEU A 154 21.67 -6.52 2.17
N ILE A 155 21.65 -5.85 1.03
CA ILE A 155 21.14 -6.40 -0.24
C ILE A 155 21.95 -7.65 -0.64
N LYS A 156 23.28 -7.57 -0.61
CA LYS A 156 24.19 -8.68 -0.95
C LYS A 156 24.11 -9.85 0.04
N SER A 157 23.63 -9.63 1.27
CA SER A 157 23.49 -10.70 2.26
C SER A 157 22.41 -11.72 1.89
N GLN A 158 21.43 -11.33 1.07
CA GLN A 158 20.26 -12.14 0.74
C GLN A 158 19.47 -12.58 1.99
N GLU A 159 19.59 -11.83 3.09
CA GLU A 159 18.79 -12.03 4.30
C GLU A 159 17.36 -11.51 4.09
N LYS A 160 16.42 -12.12 4.82
CA LYS A 160 15.02 -11.68 4.91
C LYS A 160 14.82 -10.84 6.17
N ALA A 161 13.78 -10.02 6.20
CA ALA A 161 13.45 -9.27 7.41
C ALA A 161 13.05 -10.22 8.55
N TYR A 162 12.26 -11.24 8.23
CA TYR A 162 11.95 -12.35 9.12
C TYR A 162 12.07 -13.70 8.40
N SER A 163 12.29 -14.77 9.16
CA SER A 163 12.53 -16.12 8.60
C SER A 163 11.33 -16.68 7.82
N ASN A 164 10.12 -16.21 8.13
CA ASN A 164 8.88 -16.63 7.48
C ASN A 164 8.48 -15.75 6.29
N ASP A 165 9.30 -14.74 5.95
CA ASP A 165 9.08 -13.91 4.78
C ASP A 165 9.42 -14.67 3.50
N GLU A 166 8.92 -14.18 2.38
CA GLU A 166 9.21 -14.72 1.06
C GLU A 166 10.42 -14.01 0.44
N PHE A 167 10.49 -12.68 0.55
CA PHE A 167 11.42 -11.83 -0.16
C PHE A 167 12.57 -11.33 0.73
N THR A 168 13.75 -11.22 0.14
CA THR A 168 14.95 -10.72 0.82
C THR A 168 15.00 -9.19 0.81
N TYR A 169 15.90 -8.61 1.60
CA TYR A 169 16.26 -7.21 1.43
C TYR A 169 16.77 -6.94 0.02
N GLY A 170 16.38 -5.80 -0.56
CA GLY A 170 16.69 -5.47 -1.96
C GLY A 170 15.67 -5.98 -2.98
N MET A 171 14.60 -6.66 -2.57
CA MET A 171 13.49 -7.04 -3.45
C MET A 171 12.27 -6.17 -3.15
N ASN A 172 11.78 -5.44 -4.15
CA ASN A 172 10.60 -4.56 -4.04
C ASN A 172 9.34 -5.29 -3.51
N TRP A 173 9.21 -6.58 -3.83
CA TRP A 173 8.12 -7.44 -3.34
C TRP A 173 8.14 -7.71 -1.84
N GLN A 174 9.18 -7.31 -1.09
CA GLN A 174 9.15 -7.25 0.38
C GLN A 174 7.95 -6.43 0.90
N ALA A 175 7.40 -5.51 0.11
CA ALA A 175 6.14 -4.85 0.41
C ALA A 175 4.99 -5.83 0.71
N VAL A 176 4.90 -6.95 -0.01
CA VAL A 176 3.84 -7.96 0.19
C VAL A 176 4.04 -8.75 1.48
N ASP A 177 5.28 -9.03 1.87
CA ASP A 177 5.57 -9.60 3.20
C ASP A 177 5.14 -8.66 4.31
N PHE A 178 5.45 -7.37 4.18
CA PHE A 178 5.02 -6.36 5.13
C PHE A 178 3.49 -6.22 5.18
N MET A 179 2.80 -6.17 4.02
CA MET A 179 1.34 -6.20 3.96
C MET A 179 0.75 -7.40 4.71
N ARG A 180 1.35 -8.58 4.56
CA ARG A 180 0.89 -9.80 5.25
C ARG A 180 0.98 -9.64 6.78
N LYS A 181 2.03 -9.01 7.30
CA LYS A 181 2.16 -8.68 8.73
C LYS A 181 1.10 -7.68 9.21
N LEU A 182 0.65 -6.80 8.33
CA LEU A 182 -0.46 -5.88 8.58
C LEU A 182 -1.84 -6.54 8.48
N GLY A 183 -1.91 -7.83 8.14
CA GLY A 183 -3.17 -8.55 7.89
C GLY A 183 -3.81 -8.26 6.53
N LEU A 184 -3.09 -7.58 5.64
CA LEU A 184 -3.53 -7.26 4.29
C LEU A 184 -3.12 -8.38 3.33
N LYS A 185 -4.01 -8.70 2.38
CA LYS A 185 -3.75 -9.69 1.34
C LYS A 185 -3.54 -9.00 0.00
N TYR A 186 -2.42 -9.27 -0.65
CA TYR A 186 -2.18 -8.79 -2.02
C TYR A 186 -3.25 -9.37 -2.97
N PRO A 187 -3.91 -8.55 -3.81
CA PRO A 187 -5.11 -8.98 -4.55
C PRO A 187 -4.85 -9.86 -5.77
N ILE A 188 -3.59 -10.09 -6.14
CA ILE A 188 -3.19 -10.94 -7.27
C ILE A 188 -2.44 -12.14 -6.70
N VAL A 189 -2.96 -13.36 -6.89
CA VAL A 189 -2.38 -14.59 -6.35
C VAL A 189 -1.46 -15.26 -7.38
N ASP A 190 -1.85 -15.21 -8.65
CA ASP A 190 -1.09 -15.68 -9.81
C ASP A 190 -1.53 -14.91 -11.06
N GLU A 191 -0.90 -15.11 -12.22
CA GLU A 191 -1.22 -14.43 -13.49
C GLU A 191 -2.69 -14.56 -13.91
N GLU A 192 -3.42 -15.54 -13.36
CA GLU A 192 -4.82 -15.83 -13.69
C GLU A 192 -5.79 -15.75 -12.50
N GLU A 193 -5.31 -15.62 -11.25
CA GLU A 193 -6.18 -15.62 -10.06
C GLU A 193 -6.19 -14.26 -9.35
N LEU A 194 -7.34 -13.60 -9.47
CA LEU A 194 -7.63 -12.30 -8.88
C LEU A 194 -8.64 -12.44 -7.77
N ILE A 195 -8.34 -11.82 -6.62
CA ILE A 195 -9.25 -11.81 -5.50
C ILE A 195 -9.97 -10.46 -5.49
N GLY A 196 -11.31 -10.51 -5.55
CA GLY A 196 -12.15 -9.34 -5.31
C GLY A 196 -13.01 -8.92 -6.50
N ARG A 197 -13.38 -7.64 -6.51
CA ARG A 197 -14.29 -7.03 -7.48
C ARG A 197 -13.54 -6.00 -8.31
N ALA A 198 -13.84 -5.96 -9.61
CA ALA A 198 -13.20 -5.04 -10.55
C ALA A 198 -14.14 -3.91 -10.94
N PHE A 199 -13.60 -2.70 -11.05
CA PHE A 199 -14.35 -1.50 -11.40
C PHE A 199 -13.62 -0.67 -12.45
N LYS A 200 -14.40 -0.07 -13.35
CA LYS A 200 -13.95 1.00 -14.25
C LYS A 200 -14.46 2.33 -13.73
N LEU A 201 -13.59 3.33 -13.73
CA LEU A 201 -13.98 4.71 -13.50
C LEU A 201 -14.50 5.28 -14.82
N ILE A 202 -15.75 5.74 -14.81
CA ILE A 202 -16.44 6.34 -15.98
C ILE A 202 -16.96 7.74 -15.66
#